data_AF-A0A957KUV6-F1
#
_entry.id   AF-A0A957KUV6-F1
#
_cell.length_a   1.000
_cell.length_b   1.000
_cell.length_c   1.000
_cell.angle_alpha   90.00
_cell.angle_beta   90.00
_cell.angle_gamma   90.00
#
_symmetry.space_group_name_H-M   'P 1'
#
loop_
_entity.id
_entity.type
_entity.pdbx_description
1 polymer ?
#
loop_
_entity_poly.entity_id
_entity_poly.type
_entity_poly.pdbx_seq_one_letter_code
_entity_poly.pdbx_strand_id
1 'polypeptide(L)'
;MKPAKVRYVLCEDRAGYAASLTPQRVYEVIPDPAEANGMVRVIDDTGEDYLFEADLFRELDDLTGVATEVTVGLTWPMKAAIHRIASQRGISMSALIREWIDEQLDLPISA
;
A
#
# COMPACT_ATOMS: atom_id res chain seq x y z
N MET A 1 3.95 -28.79 -6.28
CA MET A 1 4.75 -27.58 -6.58
C MET A 1 4.80 -26.73 -5.33
N LYS A 2 5.97 -26.28 -4.89
CA LYS A 2 6.05 -25.22 -3.87
C LYS A 2 5.55 -23.92 -4.53
N PRO A 3 4.68 -23.12 -3.89
CA PRO A 3 4.36 -21.81 -4.43
C PRO A 3 5.64 -20.99 -4.53
N ALA A 4 5.84 -20.31 -5.65
CA ALA A 4 6.95 -19.37 -5.79
C ALA A 4 6.78 -18.27 -4.73
N LYS A 5 7.89 -17.88 -4.08
CA LYS A 5 7.86 -16.76 -3.13
C LYS A 5 7.59 -15.50 -3.94
N VAL A 6 6.50 -14.81 -3.65
CA VAL A 6 6.18 -13.51 -4.24
C VAL A 6 7.25 -12.50 -3.81
N ARG A 7 7.76 -11.72 -4.75
CA ARG A 7 8.75 -10.64 -4.51
C ARG A 7 8.02 -9.31 -4.57
N TYR A 8 8.45 -8.38 -3.71
CA TYR A 8 7.89 -7.04 -3.63
C TYR A 8 9.00 -6.01 -3.75
N VAL A 9 8.66 -4.87 -4.34
CA VAL A 9 9.57 -3.73 -4.49
C VAL A 9 8.87 -2.43 -4.09
N LEU A 10 9.57 -1.54 -3.40
CA LEU A 10 9.10 -0.20 -3.05
C LEU A 10 9.61 0.80 -4.09
N CYS A 11 8.71 1.56 -4.71
CA CYS A 11 9.08 2.64 -5.63
C CYS A 11 9.74 3.79 -4.85
N GLU A 12 11.02 4.06 -5.15
CA GLU A 12 11.78 5.16 -4.55
C GLU A 12 11.72 6.44 -5.39
N ASP A 13 11.45 6.31 -6.69
CA ASP A 13 11.40 7.43 -7.62
C ASP A 13 10.24 8.39 -7.29
N ARG A 14 10.50 9.69 -7.46
CA ARG A 14 9.57 10.79 -7.19
C ARG A 14 9.13 11.54 -8.44
N ALA A 15 9.67 11.25 -9.64
CA ALA A 15 9.48 12.15 -10.78
C ALA A 15 9.41 11.52 -12.19
N GLY A 16 9.84 10.28 -12.41
CA GLY A 16 10.01 9.72 -13.77
C GLY A 16 8.76 9.12 -14.40
N TYR A 17 7.94 8.40 -13.63
CA TYR A 17 6.83 7.58 -14.15
C TYR A 17 5.50 7.76 -13.42
N ALA A 18 5.17 9.00 -13.01
CA ALA A 18 4.00 9.30 -12.16
C ALA A 18 2.62 8.83 -12.70
N ALA A 19 2.52 8.46 -13.97
CA ALA A 19 1.29 7.92 -14.57
C ALA A 19 1.08 6.41 -14.27
N SER A 20 2.15 5.66 -14.02
CA SER A 20 2.12 4.21 -13.79
C SER A 20 2.67 3.81 -12.42
N LEU A 21 3.59 4.61 -11.88
CA LEU A 21 4.22 4.39 -10.58
C LEU A 21 3.94 5.55 -9.62
N THR A 22 3.42 5.20 -8.46
CA THR A 22 3.24 6.06 -7.30
C THR A 22 4.47 5.95 -6.39
N PRO A 23 5.14 7.06 -6.08
CA PRO A 23 6.26 7.09 -5.13
C PRO A 23 5.86 6.51 -3.76
N GLN A 24 6.78 5.79 -3.10
CA GLN A 24 6.56 5.13 -1.80
C GLN A 24 5.48 4.04 -1.81
N ARG A 25 5.05 3.57 -2.98
CA ARG A 25 4.12 2.45 -3.11
C ARG A 25 4.87 1.15 -3.36
N VAL A 26 4.29 0.05 -2.88
CA VAL A 26 4.82 -1.30 -3.07
C VAL A 26 4.13 -1.98 -4.25
N TYR A 27 4.94 -2.62 -5.08
CA TYR A 27 4.52 -3.35 -6.27
C TYR A 27 4.95 -4.81 -6.20
N GLU A 28 4.15 -5.70 -6.78
CA GLU A 28 4.48 -7.12 -6.94
C GLU A 28 5.39 -7.31 -8.16
N VAL A 29 6.47 -8.07 -7.99
CA VAL A 29 7.41 -8.40 -9.07
C VAL A 29 7.02 -9.73 -9.71
N ILE A 30 6.91 -9.70 -11.04
CA ILE A 30 6.78 -10.89 -11.86
C ILE A 30 8.19 -11.27 -12.36
N PRO A 31 8.69 -12.50 -12.09
CA PRO A 31 9.98 -12.95 -12.60
C PRO A 31 10.04 -12.84 -14.13
N ASP A 32 11.06 -12.16 -14.66
CA ASP A 32 11.21 -11.92 -16.09
C ASP A 32 12.68 -12.06 -16.54
N PRO A 33 12.97 -12.67 -17.70
CA PRO A 33 14.33 -12.72 -18.25
C PRO A 33 15.00 -11.35 -18.42
N ALA A 34 14.22 -10.26 -18.52
CA ALA A 34 14.71 -8.89 -18.60
C ALA A 34 15.46 -8.44 -17.34
N GLU A 35 15.35 -9.15 -16.21
CA GLU A 35 16.18 -8.94 -15.01
C GLU A 35 17.68 -9.02 -15.33
N ALA A 36 18.08 -9.85 -16.31
CA ALA A 36 19.46 -9.92 -16.79
C ALA A 36 19.96 -8.61 -17.42
N ASN A 37 19.05 -7.70 -17.77
CA ASN A 37 19.34 -6.40 -18.36
C ASN A 37 19.05 -5.24 -17.39
N GLY A 38 18.87 -5.51 -16.09
CA GLY A 38 18.59 -4.47 -15.10
C GLY A 38 17.15 -3.93 -15.12
N MET A 39 16.21 -4.69 -15.69
CA MET A 39 14.79 -4.36 -15.73
C MET A 39 14.01 -5.22 -14.75
N VAL A 40 12.93 -4.69 -14.18
CA VAL A 40 11.99 -5.41 -13.32
C VAL A 40 10.58 -5.31 -13.91
N ARG A 41 9.88 -6.44 -13.98
CA ARG A 41 8.46 -6.46 -14.36
C ARG A 41 7.61 -6.34 -13.11
N VAL A 42 6.76 -5.33 -13.04
CA VAL A 42 5.84 -5.13 -11.92
C VAL A 42 4.40 -4.97 -12.40
N ILE A 43 3.45 -5.39 -11.58
CA ILE A 43 2.02 -5.06 -11.77
C ILE A 43 1.81 -3.65 -11.26
N ASP A 44 1.48 -2.70 -12.13
CA ASP A 44 1.39 -1.28 -11.81
C ASP A 44 0.03 -0.90 -11.17
N ASP A 45 -0.20 0.41 -10.97
CA ASP A 45 -1.43 0.92 -10.35
C ASP A 45 -2.71 0.70 -11.18
N THR A 46 -2.56 0.33 -12.45
CA THR A 46 -3.67 -0.04 -13.34
C THR A 46 -3.98 -1.53 -13.31
N GLY A 47 -3.10 -2.35 -12.71
CA GLY A 47 -3.18 -3.80 -12.71
C GLY A 47 -2.55 -4.47 -13.93
N GLU A 48 -1.82 -3.71 -14.75
CA GLU A 48 -1.11 -4.20 -15.92
C GLU A 48 0.37 -4.46 -15.58
N ASP A 49 0.99 -5.44 -16.26
CA ASP A 49 2.40 -5.77 -16.05
C ASP A 49 3.34 -5.05 -17.03
N TYR A 50 4.18 -4.16 -16.50
CA TYR A 50 5.14 -3.37 -17.28
C TYR A 50 6.57 -3.59 -16.80
N LEU A 51 7.53 -3.35 -17.70
CA LEU A 51 8.96 -3.37 -17.41
C LEU A 51 9.44 -1.96 -17.05
N PHE A 52 10.17 -1.86 -15.96
CA PHE A 52 10.78 -0.64 -15.46
C PHE A 52 12.25 -0.87 -15.12
N GLU A 53 13.02 0.21 -15.02
CA GLU A 53 14.42 0.14 -14.60
C GLU A 53 14.46 -0.27 -13.12
N ALA A 54 15.30 -1.25 -12.78
CA ALA A 54 15.33 -1.81 -11.43
C ALA A 54 15.82 -0.81 -10.37
N ASP A 55 16.58 0.21 -10.77
CA ASP A 55 17.10 1.27 -9.90
C ASP A 55 16.03 2.27 -9.43
N LEU A 56 14.84 2.24 -10.02
CA LEU A 56 13.67 2.98 -9.53
C LEU A 56 13.12 2.42 -8.22
N PHE A 57 13.54 1.21 -7.83
CA PHE A 57 12.97 0.49 -6.72
C PHE A 57 13.99 -0.04 -5.72
N ARG A 58 13.50 -0.23 -4.50
CA ARG A 58 14.17 -1.00 -3.45
C ARG A 58 13.47 -2.35 -3.27
N GLU A 59 14.22 -3.45 -3.33
CA GLU A 59 13.67 -4.76 -2.98
C GLU A 59 13.26 -4.85 -1.50
N LEU A 60 12.16 -5.56 -1.25
CA LEU A 60 11.63 -5.80 0.09
C LEU A 60 11.74 -7.29 0.44
N ASP A 61 12.41 -7.60 1.55
CA ASP A 61 12.53 -8.96 2.07
C ASP A 61 11.21 -9.50 2.65
N ASP A 62 10.45 -8.58 3.26
CA ASP A 62 9.09 -8.73 3.76
C ASP A 62 8.33 -7.39 3.66
N LEU A 63 7.04 -7.38 4.02
CA LEU A 63 6.21 -6.17 4.01
C LEU A 63 6.13 -5.49 5.37
N THR A 64 7.00 -5.84 6.32
CA THR A 64 6.98 -5.29 7.68
C THR A 64 7.40 -3.82 7.64
N GLY A 65 6.58 -2.93 8.20
CA GLY A 65 6.86 -1.49 8.20
C GLY A 65 6.56 -0.76 6.88
N VAL A 66 6.04 -1.45 5.86
CA VAL A 66 5.46 -0.78 4.69
C VAL A 66 4.16 -0.10 5.11
N ALA A 67 4.15 1.23 5.11
CA ALA A 67 2.93 1.99 5.35
C ALA A 67 1.95 1.76 4.18
N THR A 68 0.86 1.04 4.44
CA THR A 68 -0.24 0.90 3.48
C THR A 68 -1.28 1.97 3.79
N GLU A 69 -1.59 2.80 2.79
CA GLU A 69 -2.68 3.76 2.90
C GLU A 69 -4.00 3.11 2.44
N VAL A 70 -5.03 3.20 3.27
CA VAL A 70 -6.39 2.81 2.91
C VAL A 70 -7.26 4.07 2.84
N THR A 71 -7.78 4.38 1.65
CA THR A 71 -8.78 5.44 1.48
C THR A 71 -10.18 4.83 1.52
N VAL A 72 -11.01 5.28 2.46
CA VAL A 72 -12.42 4.88 2.55
C VAL A 72 -13.35 6.04 2.18
N GLY A 73 -14.24 5.79 1.22
CA GLY A 73 -15.33 6.70 0.91
C GLY A 73 -16.43 6.58 1.97
N LEU A 74 -16.78 7.69 2.62
CA LEU A 74 -17.90 7.74 3.57
C LEU A 74 -19.09 8.45 2.94
N THR A 75 -20.26 7.83 3.04
CA THR A 75 -21.50 8.55 2.75
C THR A 75 -21.71 9.64 3.80
N TRP A 76 -22.47 10.67 3.45
CA TRP A 76 -22.77 11.76 4.38
C TRP A 76 -23.40 11.28 5.70
N PRO A 77 -24.39 10.35 5.71
CA PRO A 77 -24.95 9.81 6.95
C PRO A 77 -23.91 9.09 7.83
N MET A 78 -22.99 8.33 7.22
CA MET A 78 -21.91 7.68 7.97
C MET A 78 -20.98 8.69 8.61
N LYS A 79 -20.57 9.73 7.87
CA LYS A 79 -19.74 10.82 8.39
C LYS A 79 -20.42 11.52 9.57
N ALA A 80 -21.72 11.81 9.47
CA ALA A 80 -22.49 12.43 10.55
C ALA A 80 -22.57 11.52 11.79
N ALA A 81 -22.76 10.21 11.60
CA ALA A 81 -22.78 9.25 12.70
C ALA A 81 -21.44 9.15 13.43
N ILE A 82 -20.32 9.05 12.68
CA ILE A 82 -18.96 9.01 13.23
C ILE A 82 -18.67 10.29 14.02
N HIS A 83 -18.99 11.45 13.45
CA HIS A 83 -18.81 12.74 14.13
C HIS A 83 -19.57 12.80 15.46
N ARG A 84 -20.83 12.34 15.47
CA ARG A 84 -21.67 12.31 16.67
C ARG A 84 -21.07 11.41 17.75
N ILE A 85 -20.66 10.19 17.40
CA ILE A 85 -20.07 9.23 18.35
C ILE A 85 -18.77 9.79 18.94
N ALA A 86 -17.90 10.34 18.09
CA ALA A 86 -16.64 10.94 18.51
C ALA A 86 -16.88 12.10 19.50
N SER A 87 -17.84 12.97 19.18
CA SER A 87 -18.23 14.10 20.04
C SER A 87 -18.80 13.64 21.40
N GLN A 88 -19.64 12.59 21.41
CA GLN A 88 -20.19 12.02 22.65
C GLN A 88 -19.10 11.41 23.55
N ARG A 89 -18.05 10.85 22.94
CA ARG A 89 -16.88 10.29 23.64
C ARG A 89 -15.82 11.33 24.00
N GLY A 90 -15.95 12.58 23.52
CA GLY A 90 -14.94 13.62 23.73
C GLY A 90 -13.62 13.38 23.00
N ILE A 91 -13.62 12.60 21.91
CA ILE A 91 -12.44 12.29 21.10
C ILE A 91 -12.61 12.80 19.67
N SER A 92 -11.51 12.85 18.91
CA SER A 92 -11.58 13.19 17.48
C SER A 92 -12.19 12.05 16.65
N MET A 93 -12.77 12.37 15.50
CA MET A 93 -13.23 11.35 14.54
C MET A 93 -12.09 10.42 14.10
N SER A 94 -10.87 10.94 13.96
CA SER A 94 -9.70 10.15 13.57
C SER A 94 -9.24 9.19 14.68
N ALA A 95 -9.36 9.57 15.95
CA ALA A 95 -9.11 8.67 17.06
C ALA A 95 -10.15 7.54 17.09
N LEU A 96 -11.43 7.88 16.95
CA LEU A 96 -12.52 6.90 16.89
C LEU A 96 -12.33 5.90 15.74
N ILE A 97 -11.98 6.39 14.54
CA ILE A 97 -11.75 5.52 13.37
C ILE A 97 -10.54 4.61 13.60
N ARG A 98 -9.44 5.12 14.17
CA ARG A 98 -8.26 4.30 14.46
C ARG A 98 -8.58 3.18 15.45
N GLU A 99 -9.24 3.51 16.56
CA GLU A 99 -9.68 2.48 17.52
C GLU A 99 -10.59 1.45 16.87
N TRP A 100 -11.56 1.87 16.05
CA TRP A 100 -12.43 0.94 15.33
C TRP A 100 -11.66 0.04 14.36
N ILE A 101 -10.70 0.58 13.63
CA ILE A 101 -9.81 -0.18 12.75
C ILE A 101 -9.05 -1.23 13.56
N ASP A 102 -8.43 -0.84 14.67
CA ASP A 102 -7.63 -1.73 15.51
C ASP A 102 -8.51 -2.85 16.11
N GLU A 103 -9.72 -2.52 16.59
CA GLU A 103 -10.65 -3.47 17.20
C GLU A 103 -11.30 -4.46 16.21
N GLN A 104 -11.53 -4.05 14.95
CA GLN A 104 -12.31 -4.84 14.00
C GLN A 104 -11.49 -5.53 12.92
N LEU A 105 -10.27 -5.04 12.65
CA LEU A 105 -9.41 -5.60 11.60
C LEU A 105 -8.27 -6.47 12.17
N ASP A 106 -8.21 -6.67 13.50
CA ASP A 106 -7.16 -7.44 14.19
C ASP A 106 -5.76 -7.08 13.66
N LEU A 107 -5.51 -5.78 13.45
CA LEU A 107 -4.25 -5.35 12.86
C LEU A 107 -3.09 -5.73 13.79
N PRO A 108 -2.00 -6.31 13.26
CA PRO A 108 -0.83 -6.60 14.08
C PRO A 108 -0.31 -5.29 14.67
N ILE A 109 -0.16 -5.25 16.00
CA ILE A 109 0.49 -4.13 16.68
C ILE A 109 1.85 -3.96 16.03
N SER A 110 2.08 -2.80 15.38
CA SER A 110 3.40 -2.49 14.81
C SER A 110 4.44 -2.61 15.91
N ALA A 111 5.37 -3.55 15.72
CA ALA A 111 6.55 -3.72 16.56
C ALA A 111 7.60 -2.65 16.24
#